data_AF-A0A8J7HNT8-F1
#
_entry.id   AF-A0A8J7HNT8-F1
#
_cell.length_a   1.000
_cell.length_b   1.000
_cell.length_c   1.000
_cell.angle_alpha   90.00
_cell.angle_beta   90.00
_cell.angle_gamma   90.00
#
_symmetry.space_group_name_H-M   'P 1'
#
loop_
_entity.id
_entity.type
_entity.pdbx_description
1 polymer ?
#
loop_
_entity_poly.entity_id
_entity_poly.type
_entity_poly.pdbx_seq_one_letter_code
_entity_poly.pdbx_strand_id
1 'polypeptide(L)'
;MNNRSFQTTSINLVKAFLAAATLITASIGPALANDKVEILGAEYGGNGCPEGSAAVSVSPDGQELSILFDQFIAVGNKASERRKSCNLSIPIKVPQGFQISLYDADYRGYVAPSTTGRLRAEYFFAGQRGPVFSRTFRGESDYSVRDQLVTLADVWSRCGDSVNMRVNAAMTANGQGMATVDSFDLAHRGLVYHVKYRQCR
;
A
#
# COMPACT_ATOMS: atom_id res chain seq x y z
N MET A 1 85.34 47.45 42.44
CA MET A 1 85.55 46.05 42.90
C MET A 1 84.21 45.35 42.84
N ASN A 2 84.12 44.25 42.05
CA ASN A 2 83.28 43.04 42.17
C ASN A 2 81.80 43.17 42.64
N ASN A 3 80.79 42.47 42.13
CA ASN A 3 80.66 41.31 41.25
C ASN A 3 79.16 41.18 40.88
N ARG A 4 78.87 40.50 39.76
CA ARG A 4 77.72 39.58 39.42
C ARG A 4 76.46 39.55 40.31
N SER A 5 75.24 39.22 39.88
CA SER A 5 74.50 39.00 38.63
C SER A 5 73.20 38.25 39.02
N PHE A 6 72.15 38.35 38.19
CA PHE A 6 71.01 37.42 38.01
C PHE A 6 69.82 37.39 38.99
N GLN A 7 68.64 37.76 38.43
CA GLN A 7 67.29 37.15 38.42
C GLN A 7 66.76 36.51 39.73
N THR A 8 65.47 36.58 40.13
CA THR A 8 64.27 36.16 39.38
C THR A 8 62.99 36.50 40.19
N THR A 9 61.97 37.00 39.48
CA THR A 9 60.49 36.84 39.56
C THR A 9 59.74 36.33 40.82
N SER A 10 58.61 36.98 41.15
CA SER A 10 57.32 36.31 41.47
C SER A 10 56.13 37.30 41.53
N ILE A 11 55.21 37.30 40.55
CA ILE A 11 53.90 36.60 40.43
C ILE A 11 52.71 37.50 40.84
N ASN A 12 52.01 38.04 39.83
CA ASN A 12 50.67 38.62 39.94
C ASN A 12 49.62 37.50 39.80
N LEU A 13 48.71 37.38 40.77
CA LEU A 13 47.49 36.59 40.66
C LEU A 13 46.37 37.46 40.04
N VAL A 14 46.01 37.20 38.80
CA VAL A 14 44.71 37.62 38.25
C VAL A 14 43.97 36.37 37.78
N LYS A 15 42.84 36.11 38.43
CA LYS A 15 41.90 35.03 38.08
C LYS A 15 41.28 35.34 36.71
N ALA A 16 41.53 34.50 35.72
CA ALA A 16 40.77 34.49 34.47
C ALA A 16 39.89 33.22 34.45
N PHE A 17 38.58 33.39 34.65
CA PHE A 17 37.59 32.36 34.37
C PHE A 17 37.33 32.34 32.85
N LEU A 18 37.82 31.30 32.17
CA LEU A 18 37.47 30.99 30.78
C LEU A 18 36.19 30.16 30.78
N ALA A 19 35.06 30.77 30.42
CA ALA A 19 33.84 30.04 30.08
C ALA A 19 34.00 29.43 28.67
N ALA A 20 34.22 28.13 28.59
CA ALA A 20 34.23 27.40 27.32
C ALA A 20 32.78 27.16 26.86
N ALA A 21 32.32 27.90 25.86
CA ALA A 21 31.06 27.63 25.18
C ALA A 21 31.25 26.48 24.18
N THR A 22 30.88 25.26 24.56
CA THR A 22 30.78 24.12 23.64
C THR A 22 29.56 24.29 22.73
N LEU A 23 29.80 24.67 21.48
CA LEU A 23 28.81 24.60 20.40
C LEU A 23 28.50 23.13 20.11
N ILE A 24 27.32 22.65 20.50
CA ILE A 24 26.79 21.37 20.05
C ILE A 24 26.35 21.55 18.61
N THR A 25 27.19 21.19 17.64
CA THR A 25 26.75 21.06 16.25
C THR A 25 25.86 19.82 16.16
N ALA A 26 24.54 20.03 16.17
CA ALA A 26 23.59 18.99 15.80
C ALA A 26 23.86 18.62 14.34
N SER A 27 24.47 17.45 14.12
CA SER A 27 24.63 16.86 12.80
C SER A 27 23.24 16.48 12.28
N ILE A 28 22.66 17.35 11.46
CA ILE A 28 21.50 17.02 10.63
C ILE A 28 22.04 16.11 9.53
N GLY A 29 22.09 14.80 9.79
CA GLY A 29 22.34 13.83 8.73
C GLY A 29 21.24 13.99 7.67
N PRO A 30 21.52 13.74 6.38
CA PRO A 30 20.45 13.64 5.40
C PRO A 30 19.48 12.58 5.92
N ALA A 31 18.21 12.96 6.10
CA ALA A 31 17.15 11.99 6.31
C ALA A 31 17.22 11.06 5.10
N LEU A 32 17.70 9.83 5.29
CA LEU A 32 17.56 8.78 4.30
C LEU A 32 16.06 8.72 4.04
N ALA A 33 15.63 9.18 2.86
CA ALA A 33 14.29 8.91 2.40
C ALA A 33 14.15 7.39 2.52
N ASN A 34 13.18 6.92 3.31
CA ASN A 34 12.91 5.49 3.39
C ASN A 34 12.55 5.05 1.97
N ASP A 35 13.50 4.41 1.28
CA ASP A 35 13.35 3.80 -0.03
C ASP A 35 12.49 2.54 0.12
N LYS A 36 11.24 2.75 0.52
CA LYS A 36 10.23 1.70 0.68
C LYS A 36 9.13 1.88 -0.36
N VAL A 37 8.55 0.76 -0.76
CA VAL A 37 7.34 0.74 -1.57
C VAL A 37 6.19 1.25 -0.71
N GLU A 38 5.35 2.13 -1.24
CA GLU A 38 4.28 2.76 -0.47
C GLU A 38 3.00 2.87 -1.31
N ILE A 39 1.90 2.35 -0.78
CA ILE A 39 0.57 2.58 -1.35
C ILE A 39 0.14 3.98 -0.94
N LEU A 40 -0.19 4.84 -1.90
CA LEU A 40 -0.53 6.24 -1.64
C LEU A 40 -2.02 6.46 -1.39
N GLY A 41 -2.86 5.48 -1.74
CA GLY A 41 -4.31 5.54 -1.65
C GLY A 41 -4.98 4.70 -2.72
N ALA A 42 -6.27 4.93 -2.92
CA ALA A 42 -7.01 4.37 -4.04
C ALA A 42 -8.12 5.34 -4.49
N GLU A 43 -8.29 5.45 -5.80
CA GLU A 43 -9.50 5.98 -6.42
C GLU A 43 -10.37 4.80 -6.87
N TYR A 44 -11.69 4.99 -6.85
CA TYR A 44 -12.63 3.96 -7.28
C TYR A 44 -13.72 4.53 -8.17
N GLY A 45 -14.33 3.68 -8.98
CA GLY A 45 -15.51 4.05 -9.76
C GLY A 45 -16.16 2.88 -10.48
N GLY A 46 -17.49 2.94 -10.57
CA GLY A 46 -18.31 1.97 -11.28
C GLY A 46 -19.72 1.92 -10.72
N ASN A 47 -20.60 1.13 -11.35
CA ASN A 47 -21.99 1.02 -10.90
C ASN A 47 -22.16 0.22 -9.59
N GLY A 48 -21.10 -0.46 -9.11
CA GLY A 48 -21.03 -1.13 -7.80
C GLY A 48 -20.37 -0.30 -6.70
N CYS A 49 -19.69 0.78 -7.04
CA CYS A 49 -19.10 1.73 -6.09
C CYS A 49 -19.14 3.12 -6.74
N PRO A 50 -20.35 3.73 -6.83
CA PRO A 50 -20.46 5.12 -7.21
C PRO A 50 -19.72 6.02 -6.22
N GLU A 51 -19.47 7.26 -6.63
CA GLU A 51 -18.80 8.26 -5.79
C GLU A 51 -19.45 8.35 -4.39
N GLY A 52 -18.62 8.33 -3.35
CA GLY A 52 -19.08 8.42 -1.96
C GLY A 52 -19.67 7.14 -1.37
N SER A 53 -19.54 5.98 -2.04
CA SER A 53 -20.05 4.68 -1.56
C SER A 53 -18.96 3.68 -1.17
N ALA A 54 -17.73 4.15 -1.02
CA ALA A 54 -16.65 3.36 -0.46
C ALA A 54 -15.71 4.21 0.40
N ALA A 55 -15.24 3.61 1.49
CA ALA A 55 -14.24 4.20 2.37
C ALA A 55 -12.88 3.57 2.09
N VAL A 56 -11.88 4.40 1.82
CA VAL A 56 -10.50 3.97 1.52
C VAL A 56 -9.61 4.31 2.71
N SER A 57 -8.83 3.35 3.17
CA SER A 57 -7.82 3.55 4.20
C SER A 57 -6.50 2.89 3.83
N VAL A 58 -5.40 3.53 4.19
CA VAL A 58 -4.05 3.01 4.03
C VAL A 58 -3.40 2.93 5.40
N SER A 59 -2.67 1.85 5.66
CA SER A 59 -1.94 1.68 6.92
C SER A 59 -0.88 2.78 7.11
N PRO A 60 -0.51 3.15 8.35
CA PRO A 60 0.48 4.20 8.60
C PRO A 60 1.86 3.95 7.97
N ASP A 61 2.21 2.70 7.71
CA ASP A 61 3.45 2.30 7.05
C ASP A 61 3.34 2.21 5.50
N GLY A 62 2.13 2.41 4.96
CA GLY A 62 1.81 2.38 3.53
C GLY A 62 1.86 0.99 2.90
N GLN A 63 1.78 -0.07 3.71
CA GLN A 63 1.92 -1.46 3.25
C GLN A 63 0.58 -2.18 3.05
N GLU A 64 -0.51 -1.66 3.61
CA GLU A 64 -1.85 -2.21 3.47
C GLU A 64 -2.83 -1.14 3.01
N LEU A 65 -3.71 -1.52 2.10
CA LEU A 65 -4.85 -0.75 1.63
C LEU A 65 -6.11 -1.55 1.94
N SER A 66 -7.07 -0.91 2.59
CA SER A 66 -8.40 -1.45 2.82
C SER A 66 -9.44 -0.55 2.17
N ILE A 67 -10.42 -1.16 1.51
CA ILE A 67 -11.58 -0.49 0.95
C ILE A 67 -12.82 -1.18 1.48
N LEU A 68 -13.72 -0.42 2.11
CA LEU A 68 -15.04 -0.88 2.52
C LEU A 68 -16.06 -0.36 1.53
N PHE A 69 -16.95 -1.22 1.03
CA PHE A 69 -17.96 -0.86 0.04
C PHE A 69 -19.36 -0.85 0.66
N ASP A 70 -20.11 0.21 0.42
CA ASP A 70 -21.49 0.34 0.89
C ASP A 70 -22.51 -0.17 -0.14
N GLN A 71 -22.15 -0.13 -1.42
CA GLN A 71 -23.09 -0.32 -2.54
C GLN A 71 -22.68 -1.39 -3.55
N PHE A 72 -21.67 -2.21 -3.23
CA PHE A 72 -21.22 -3.27 -4.13
C PHE A 72 -22.10 -4.52 -4.03
N ILE A 73 -23.37 -4.34 -4.38
CA ILE A 73 -24.46 -5.28 -4.17
C ILE A 73 -25.10 -5.63 -5.51
N ALA A 74 -24.95 -6.89 -5.95
CA ALA A 74 -25.62 -7.42 -7.12
C ALA A 74 -26.91 -8.16 -6.72
N VAL A 75 -27.99 -8.00 -7.51
CA VAL A 75 -29.30 -8.61 -7.21
C VAL A 75 -29.73 -9.54 -8.35
N GLY A 76 -29.92 -10.83 -8.05
CA GLY A 76 -30.07 -11.86 -9.08
C GLY A 76 -31.35 -11.75 -9.93
N ASN A 77 -32.45 -11.33 -9.31
CA ASN A 77 -33.77 -11.24 -9.95
C ASN A 77 -34.05 -9.90 -10.63
N LYS A 78 -33.14 -8.91 -10.54
CA LYS A 78 -33.24 -7.63 -11.22
C LYS A 78 -32.15 -7.51 -12.29
N ALA A 79 -32.54 -7.65 -13.56
CA ALA A 79 -31.59 -7.73 -14.68
C ALA A 79 -30.58 -6.56 -14.72
N SER A 80 -31.00 -5.33 -14.40
CA SER A 80 -30.13 -4.14 -14.38
C SER A 80 -29.14 -4.12 -13.21
N GLU A 81 -29.43 -4.82 -12.11
CA GLU A 81 -28.57 -4.91 -10.92
C GLU A 81 -27.84 -6.24 -10.81
N ARG A 82 -28.07 -7.15 -11.77
CA ARG A 82 -27.53 -8.51 -11.73
C ARG A 82 -26.01 -8.52 -11.70
N ARG A 83 -25.38 -7.50 -12.27
CA ARG A 83 -23.93 -7.33 -12.29
C ARG A 83 -23.55 -5.93 -11.82
N LYS A 84 -22.77 -5.88 -10.75
CA LYS A 84 -22.10 -4.67 -10.26
C LYS A 84 -20.61 -4.76 -10.54
N SER A 85 -19.99 -3.62 -10.80
CA SER A 85 -18.55 -3.54 -11.05
C SER A 85 -17.93 -2.31 -10.41
N CYS A 86 -16.67 -2.48 -10.03
CA CYS A 86 -15.82 -1.48 -9.42
C CYS A 86 -14.44 -1.54 -10.07
N ASN A 87 -13.97 -0.39 -10.52
CA ASN A 87 -12.62 -0.23 -11.03
C ASN A 87 -11.83 0.60 -10.03
N LEU A 88 -10.67 0.09 -9.62
CA LEU A 88 -9.78 0.74 -8.66
C LEU A 88 -8.53 1.27 -9.38
N SER A 89 -8.05 2.43 -8.94
CA SER A 89 -6.79 3.06 -9.34
C SER A 89 -5.94 3.21 -8.08
N ILE A 90 -4.83 2.49 -7.98
CA ILE A 90 -4.02 2.39 -6.76
C ILE A 90 -2.62 2.89 -7.10
N PRO A 91 -2.32 4.18 -6.86
CA PRO A 91 -0.98 4.72 -7.03
C PRO A 91 -0.02 4.14 -5.98
N ILE A 92 1.09 3.59 -6.45
CA ILE A 92 2.13 2.98 -5.62
C ILE A 92 3.46 3.66 -5.93
N LYS A 93 4.08 4.23 -4.90
CA LYS A 93 5.44 4.75 -4.96
C LYS A 93 6.41 3.57 -4.89
N VAL A 94 7.39 3.54 -5.80
CA VAL A 94 8.40 2.50 -5.89
C VAL A 94 9.77 3.18 -5.91
N PRO A 95 10.76 2.75 -5.12
CA PRO A 95 12.07 3.40 -5.15
C PRO A 95 12.77 3.20 -6.50
N GLN A 96 13.63 4.15 -6.88
CA GLN A 96 14.35 4.07 -8.16
C GLN A 96 15.15 2.79 -8.32
N GLY A 97 15.16 2.25 -9.55
CA GLY A 97 15.92 1.06 -9.90
C GLY A 97 15.23 -0.27 -9.52
N PHE A 98 14.01 -0.22 -9.00
CA PHE A 98 13.24 -1.40 -8.62
C PHE A 98 11.96 -1.58 -9.44
N GLN A 99 11.49 -2.82 -9.46
CA GLN A 99 10.16 -3.21 -9.94
C GLN A 99 9.43 -3.94 -8.82
N ILE A 100 8.10 -3.87 -8.81
CA ILE A 100 7.29 -4.55 -7.80
C ILE A 100 6.37 -5.60 -8.42
N SER A 101 6.08 -6.62 -7.62
CA SER A 101 4.98 -7.57 -7.78
C SER A 101 4.15 -7.55 -6.50
N LEU A 102 2.83 -7.65 -6.60
CA LEU A 102 1.92 -7.62 -5.44
C LEU A 102 1.52 -9.03 -5.04
N TYR A 103 1.39 -9.31 -3.74
CA TYR A 103 1.26 -10.68 -3.22
C TYR A 103 -0.17 -11.16 -3.19
N ASP A 104 -1.02 -10.53 -2.37
CA ASP A 104 -2.36 -11.04 -2.07
C ASP A 104 -3.39 -9.92 -2.08
N ALA A 105 -4.57 -10.24 -2.61
CA ALA A 105 -5.77 -9.44 -2.47
C ALA A 105 -6.85 -10.28 -1.79
N ASP A 106 -7.35 -9.80 -0.67
CA ASP A 106 -8.41 -10.44 0.10
C ASP A 106 -9.76 -9.74 -0.19
N TYR A 107 -10.82 -10.52 -0.39
CA TYR A 107 -12.19 -10.03 -0.47
C TYR A 107 -13.06 -10.68 0.59
N ARG A 108 -14.01 -9.92 1.10
CA ARG A 108 -15.08 -10.40 1.97
C ARG A 108 -16.43 -10.02 1.39
N GLY A 109 -17.46 -10.79 1.73
CA GLY A 109 -18.82 -10.52 1.30
C GLY A 109 -19.79 -11.63 1.69
N TYR A 110 -21.03 -11.46 1.26
CA TYR A 110 -22.12 -12.38 1.54
C TYR A 110 -22.89 -12.75 0.26
N VAL A 111 -23.43 -13.96 0.23
CA VAL A 111 -24.40 -14.40 -0.77
C VAL A 111 -25.65 -14.91 -0.07
N ALA A 112 -26.81 -14.42 -0.50
CA ALA A 112 -28.10 -14.76 0.07
C ALA A 112 -28.58 -16.19 -0.30
N PRO A 113 -29.55 -16.76 0.45
CA PRO A 113 -30.22 -17.99 0.06
C PRO A 113 -30.74 -17.96 -1.38
N SER A 114 -30.82 -19.14 -2.00
CA SER A 114 -31.33 -19.30 -3.38
C SER A 114 -30.63 -18.40 -4.41
N THR A 115 -29.36 -18.08 -4.16
CA THR A 115 -28.54 -17.19 -5.00
C THR A 115 -27.20 -17.85 -5.31
N THR A 116 -26.68 -17.57 -6.51
CA THR A 116 -25.31 -17.85 -6.90
C THR A 116 -24.60 -16.52 -7.13
N GLY A 117 -23.60 -16.23 -6.31
CA GLY A 117 -22.71 -15.09 -6.47
C GLY A 117 -21.47 -15.48 -7.25
N ARG A 118 -21.06 -14.67 -8.22
CA ARG A 118 -19.80 -14.83 -8.96
C ARG A 118 -18.97 -13.56 -8.84
N LEU A 119 -17.90 -13.65 -8.05
CA LEU A 119 -16.86 -12.63 -7.98
C LEU A 119 -15.83 -12.86 -9.08
N ARG A 120 -15.51 -11.83 -9.84
CA ARG A 120 -14.41 -11.82 -10.83
C ARG A 120 -13.55 -10.59 -10.60
N ALA A 121 -12.24 -10.77 -10.48
CA ALA A 121 -11.28 -9.69 -10.29
C ALA A 121 -10.09 -9.83 -11.25
N GLU A 122 -9.71 -8.74 -11.91
CA GLU A 122 -8.51 -8.64 -12.76
C GLU A 122 -7.56 -7.60 -12.18
N TYR A 123 -6.26 -7.91 -12.14
CA TYR A 123 -5.23 -7.09 -11.48
C TYR A 123 -4.09 -6.78 -12.43
N PHE A 124 -3.82 -5.52 -12.73
CA PHE A 124 -2.83 -5.16 -13.74
C PHE A 124 -2.18 -3.81 -13.46
N PHE A 125 -0.95 -3.62 -13.92
CA PHE A 125 -0.37 -2.28 -14.00
C PHE A 125 -0.85 -1.59 -15.28
N ALA A 126 -1.01 -0.27 -15.22
CA ALA A 126 -1.45 0.52 -16.37
C ALA A 126 -0.58 0.24 -17.62
N GLY A 127 -1.23 -0.09 -18.74
CA GLY A 127 -0.56 -0.45 -20.00
C GLY A 127 -0.19 -1.94 -20.15
N GLN A 128 -0.62 -2.80 -19.22
CA GLN A 128 -0.40 -4.25 -19.26
C GLN A 128 -1.72 -5.02 -19.04
N ARG A 129 -1.72 -6.33 -19.32
CA ARG A 129 -2.78 -7.27 -18.92
C ARG A 129 -2.41 -7.96 -17.61
N GLY A 130 -3.43 -8.42 -16.90
CA GLY A 130 -3.31 -8.99 -15.58
C GLY A 130 -3.86 -10.40 -15.44
N PRO A 131 -3.51 -11.14 -14.37
CA PRO A 131 -4.21 -12.35 -13.99
C PRO A 131 -5.66 -12.02 -13.66
N VAL A 132 -6.53 -13.00 -13.92
CA VAL A 132 -7.95 -12.90 -13.60
C VAL A 132 -8.36 -14.05 -12.70
N PHE A 133 -8.97 -13.70 -11.58
CA PHE A 133 -9.52 -14.63 -10.62
C PHE A 133 -11.04 -14.65 -10.75
N SER A 134 -11.63 -15.83 -10.57
CA SER A 134 -13.09 -15.96 -10.56
C SER A 134 -13.53 -17.02 -9.58
N ARG A 135 -14.41 -16.63 -8.66
CA ARG A 135 -14.96 -17.51 -7.63
C ARG A 135 -16.47 -17.53 -7.74
N THR A 136 -17.06 -18.69 -7.51
CA THR A 136 -18.51 -18.87 -7.52
C THR A 136 -18.94 -19.40 -6.16
N PHE A 137 -19.83 -18.67 -5.51
CA PHE A 137 -20.44 -19.01 -4.23
C PHE A 137 -21.90 -19.41 -4.50
N ARG A 138 -22.36 -20.49 -3.87
CA ARG A 138 -23.70 -21.04 -4.10
C ARG A 138 -24.43 -21.22 -2.80
N GLY A 139 -25.68 -20.79 -2.76
CA GLY A 139 -26.47 -20.81 -1.54
C GLY A 139 -26.02 -19.71 -0.58
N GLU A 140 -26.62 -19.74 0.60
CA GLU A 140 -26.28 -18.78 1.65
C GLU A 140 -24.85 -19.00 2.14
N SER A 141 -24.02 -17.95 2.08
CA SER A 141 -22.64 -18.03 2.57
C SER A 141 -22.06 -16.63 2.82
N ASP A 142 -21.45 -16.44 3.98
CA ASP A 142 -20.38 -15.48 4.15
C ASP A 142 -19.09 -16.04 3.54
N TYR A 143 -18.32 -15.20 2.86
CA TYR A 143 -17.06 -15.60 2.26
C TYR A 143 -15.92 -14.67 2.66
N SER A 144 -14.73 -15.27 2.77
CA SER A 144 -13.45 -14.58 2.87
C SER A 144 -12.48 -15.31 1.95
N VAL A 145 -11.97 -14.62 0.93
CA VAL A 145 -11.28 -15.24 -0.19
C VAL A 145 -10.02 -14.46 -0.57
N ARG A 146 -8.94 -15.18 -0.87
CA ARG A 146 -7.62 -14.63 -1.18
C ARG A 146 -7.15 -14.93 -2.59
N ASP A 147 -6.99 -13.91 -3.42
CA ASP A 147 -6.38 -14.03 -4.74
C ASP A 147 -4.85 -13.89 -4.63
N GLN A 148 -4.13 -14.98 -4.90
CA GLN A 148 -2.67 -15.08 -4.80
C GLN A 148 -2.02 -14.60 -6.11
N LEU A 149 -1.61 -13.33 -6.15
CA LEU A 149 -1.12 -12.64 -7.35
C LEU A 149 0.33 -13.04 -7.70
N VAL A 150 1.20 -13.21 -6.71
CA VAL A 150 2.64 -13.53 -6.92
C VAL A 150 2.86 -14.95 -7.44
N THR A 151 2.04 -15.91 -7.06
CA THR A 151 2.24 -17.32 -7.46
C THR A 151 1.88 -17.59 -8.93
N LEU A 152 1.14 -16.70 -9.59
CA LEU A 152 0.50 -17.01 -10.86
C LEU A 152 0.92 -16.12 -12.03
N ALA A 153 1.50 -14.95 -11.79
CA ALA A 153 1.37 -13.89 -12.80
C ALA A 153 2.64 -13.28 -13.39
N ASP A 154 3.84 -13.36 -12.78
CA ASP A 154 5.03 -12.61 -13.25
C ASP A 154 4.68 -11.14 -13.63
N VAL A 155 3.70 -10.53 -12.93
CA VAL A 155 3.24 -9.17 -13.23
C VAL A 155 4.19 -8.21 -12.57
N TRP A 156 5.09 -7.68 -13.39
CA TRP A 156 6.10 -6.71 -13.00
C TRP A 156 5.71 -5.33 -13.47
N SER A 157 5.76 -4.38 -12.54
CA SER A 157 5.67 -2.97 -12.91
C SER A 157 6.81 -2.57 -13.85
N ARG A 158 6.65 -1.50 -14.62
CA ARG A 158 7.81 -0.85 -15.27
C ARG A 158 8.77 -0.33 -14.20
N CYS A 159 10.03 -0.17 -14.57
CA CYS A 159 11.02 0.51 -13.75
C CYS A 159 10.65 1.97 -13.56
N GLY A 160 10.73 2.48 -12.32
CA GLY A 160 10.55 3.90 -12.05
C GLY A 160 9.92 4.20 -10.70
N ASP A 161 9.82 5.51 -10.41
CA ASP A 161 9.44 6.09 -9.12
C ASP A 161 7.99 5.85 -8.68
N SER A 162 7.09 5.64 -9.64
CA SER A 162 5.65 5.49 -9.39
C SER A 162 4.99 4.59 -10.42
N VAL A 163 4.11 3.71 -9.94
CA VAL A 163 3.34 2.78 -10.78
C VAL A 163 1.87 2.84 -10.36
N ASN A 164 0.96 2.73 -11.32
CA ASN A 164 -0.47 2.69 -11.01
C ASN A 164 -1.02 1.29 -11.21
N MET A 165 -1.40 0.65 -10.12
CA MET A 165 -2.08 -0.64 -10.14
C MET A 165 -3.57 -0.40 -10.38
N ARG A 166 -4.17 -1.26 -11.21
CA ARG A 166 -5.56 -1.24 -11.57
C ARG A 166 -6.20 -2.56 -11.14
N VAL A 167 -7.40 -2.47 -10.58
CA VAL A 167 -8.20 -3.64 -10.23
C VAL A 167 -9.58 -3.48 -10.86
N ASN A 168 -9.99 -4.43 -11.68
CA ASN A 168 -11.36 -4.49 -12.21
C ASN A 168 -12.10 -5.62 -11.51
N ALA A 169 -12.95 -5.28 -10.54
CA ALA A 169 -13.76 -6.23 -9.80
C ALA A 169 -15.23 -6.20 -10.27
N ALA A 170 -15.87 -7.36 -10.31
CA ALA A 170 -17.29 -7.47 -10.60
C ALA A 170 -17.94 -8.59 -9.79
N MET A 171 -19.10 -8.31 -9.22
CA MET A 171 -19.99 -9.29 -8.61
C MET A 171 -21.20 -9.49 -9.51
N THR A 172 -21.50 -10.75 -9.82
CA THR A 172 -22.72 -11.14 -10.54
C THR A 172 -23.57 -12.03 -9.66
N ALA A 173 -24.83 -11.69 -9.43
CA ALA A 173 -25.78 -12.52 -8.72
C ALA A 173 -26.71 -13.24 -9.71
N ASN A 174 -27.11 -14.47 -9.43
CA ASN A 174 -28.18 -15.17 -10.16
C ASN A 174 -29.08 -15.87 -9.14
N GLY A 175 -30.40 -15.83 -9.34
CA GLY A 175 -31.36 -16.37 -8.37
C GLY A 175 -32.23 -15.27 -7.76
N GLN A 176 -32.78 -15.51 -6.56
CA GLN A 176 -33.78 -14.63 -5.95
C GLN A 176 -33.22 -13.58 -4.98
N GLY A 177 -31.98 -13.75 -4.52
CA GLY A 177 -31.36 -12.85 -3.55
C GLY A 177 -30.19 -12.06 -4.11
N MET A 178 -29.40 -11.51 -3.19
CA MET A 178 -28.26 -10.65 -3.47
C MET A 178 -26.91 -11.34 -3.25
N ALA A 179 -25.87 -10.79 -3.86
CA ALA A 179 -24.47 -11.11 -3.59
C ALA A 179 -23.70 -9.80 -3.42
N THR A 180 -22.95 -9.67 -2.34
CA THR A 180 -22.25 -8.44 -1.94
C THR A 180 -20.74 -8.62 -2.01
N VAL A 181 -20.02 -7.51 -2.12
CA VAL A 181 -18.60 -7.42 -1.79
C VAL A 181 -18.50 -6.34 -0.73
N ASP A 182 -18.08 -6.70 0.47
CA ASP A 182 -18.11 -5.79 1.61
C ASP A 182 -16.74 -5.11 1.81
N SER A 183 -15.65 -5.86 1.59
CA SER A 183 -14.30 -5.32 1.66
C SER A 183 -13.38 -5.84 0.57
N PHE A 184 -12.39 -5.02 0.24
CA PHE A 184 -11.20 -5.36 -0.51
C PHE A 184 -9.99 -4.93 0.32
N ASP A 185 -9.10 -5.87 0.58
CA ASP A 185 -7.86 -5.62 1.30
C ASP A 185 -6.67 -6.02 0.42
N LEU A 186 -5.84 -5.05 0.05
CA LEU A 186 -4.57 -5.27 -0.61
C LEU A 186 -3.48 -5.15 0.45
N ALA A 187 -2.89 -6.28 0.83
CA ALA A 187 -1.98 -6.30 1.97
C ALA A 187 -0.61 -6.85 1.56
N HIS A 188 0.43 -6.13 1.97
CA HIS A 188 1.81 -6.58 1.86
C HIS A 188 2.23 -7.38 3.11
N ARG A 189 1.53 -8.48 3.42
CA ARG A 189 1.70 -9.23 4.69
C ARG A 189 2.96 -10.09 4.81
N GLY A 190 3.97 -9.89 3.96
CA GLY A 190 5.15 -10.75 3.88
C GLY A 190 6.45 -10.01 3.59
N LEU A 191 6.52 -8.70 3.83
CA LEU A 191 7.69 -7.88 3.48
C LEU A 191 8.84 -7.92 4.49
N VAL A 192 9.04 -9.06 5.16
CA VAL A 192 10.39 -9.38 5.63
C VAL A 192 11.11 -9.98 4.43
N TYR A 193 11.73 -9.11 3.63
CA TYR A 193 12.72 -9.41 2.59
C TYR A 193 12.30 -10.28 1.39
N HIS A 194 11.07 -10.16 0.89
CA HIS A 194 10.69 -10.90 -0.33
C HIS A 194 10.09 -10.11 -1.48
N VAL A 195 10.06 -8.76 -1.47
CA VAL A 195 10.06 -8.03 -2.76
C VAL A 195 11.28 -8.53 -3.51
N LYS A 196 11.07 -9.32 -4.57
CA LYS A 196 12.14 -9.68 -5.50
C LYS A 196 12.51 -8.38 -6.20
N TYR A 197 13.42 -7.64 -5.59
CA TYR A 197 14.07 -6.52 -6.23
C TYR A 197 14.78 -7.05 -7.46
N ARG A 198 14.19 -6.85 -8.63
CA ARG A 198 14.91 -6.97 -9.89
C ARG A 198 15.44 -5.59 -10.19
N GLN A 199 16.76 -5.46 -10.12
CA GLN A 199 17.43 -4.28 -10.61
C GLN A 199 17.07 -4.11 -12.09
N CYS A 200 16.65 -2.90 -12.44
CA CYS A 200 16.44 -2.54 -13.84
C CYS A 200 17.71 -2.86 -14.64
N ARG A 201 17.54 -3.54 -15.78
CA ARG A 201 18.64 -3.72 -16.75
C ARG A 201 18.65 -2.55 -17.72
#